data_AF-X1T120-F1
#
_entry.id   AF-X1T120-F1
#
_cell.length_a   1.000
_cell.length_b   1.000
_cell.length_c   1.000
_cell.angle_alpha   90.00
_cell.angle_beta   90.00
_cell.angle_gamma   90.00
#
_symmetry.space_group_name_H-M   'P 1'
#
loop_
_entity.id
_entity.type
_entity.pdbx_description
1 polymer ?
#
loop_
_entity_poly.entity_id
_entity_poly.type
_entity_poly.pdbx_seq_one_letter_code
_entity_poly.pdbx_strand_id
1 'polypeptide(L)'
;IRQMLNHTSGIFNTGDNPKYWAAQYGDPTKEWTDTEVLEFALDQPAYFEPGSGYAYSNTDYLLTGLILDQVLGHHHSVDVRSRILEPLGLSSTFYEQKEPFDREMLSHGYFDFHGDGIAEDYYGLRIETGHAEGGLVSTAGDLAAFITALATQRDFPSTEYREQFMQELLTIQPVTSGEPGQVGTGPGIAEYDYGYGPGYGHSGGIPGYVSLMVYFAAHDVTFAMTWNGFDGGFAFFGMVPALYKALIEETFSALGIASTLADDASGGDMY
;
A
#
# COMPACT_ATOMS: atom_id res chain seq x y z
N ILE A 1 -3.70 -15.73 10.61
CA ILE A 1 -4.21 -14.33 10.43
C ILE A 1 -3.12 -13.32 10.75
N ARG A 2 -2.68 -13.17 12.01
CA ARG A 2 -1.61 -12.18 12.35
C ARG A 2 -0.37 -12.28 11.47
N GLN A 3 0.13 -13.50 11.25
CA GLN A 3 1.29 -13.74 10.37
C GLN A 3 1.04 -13.38 8.90
N MET A 4 -0.21 -13.44 8.43
CA MET A 4 -0.56 -13.02 7.07
C MET A 4 -0.58 -11.48 7.00
N LEU A 5 -1.22 -10.83 7.97
CA LEU A 5 -1.32 -9.36 8.00
C LEU A 5 0.04 -8.65 8.11
N ASN A 6 1.08 -9.32 8.59
CA ASN A 6 2.44 -8.76 8.68
C ASN A 6 3.48 -9.51 7.84
N HIS A 7 3.05 -10.33 6.87
CA HIS A 7 3.90 -11.02 5.90
C HIS A 7 4.99 -11.93 6.51
N THR A 8 4.68 -12.54 7.65
CA THR A 8 5.51 -13.57 8.30
C THR A 8 4.91 -14.97 8.16
N SER A 9 3.95 -15.17 7.24
CA SER A 9 3.27 -16.45 7.02
C SER A 9 4.13 -17.47 6.27
N GLY A 10 5.01 -16.99 5.38
CA GLY A 10 5.76 -17.80 4.43
C GLY A 10 4.96 -18.23 3.20
N ILE A 11 3.71 -17.77 3.04
CA ILE A 11 2.84 -18.13 1.92
C ILE A 11 3.37 -17.54 0.62
N PHE A 12 3.44 -18.37 -0.43
CA PHE A 12 3.89 -17.98 -1.75
C PHE A 12 3.07 -16.80 -2.31
N ASN A 13 3.74 -15.80 -2.89
CA ASN A 13 3.12 -14.61 -3.47
C ASN A 13 2.58 -14.91 -4.89
N THR A 14 1.29 -14.71 -5.15
CA THR A 14 0.70 -14.89 -6.50
C THR A 14 1.46 -14.12 -7.58
N GLY A 15 1.92 -12.90 -7.27
CA GLY A 15 2.73 -12.07 -8.16
C GLY A 15 4.08 -12.67 -8.56
N ASP A 16 4.60 -13.65 -7.82
CA ASP A 16 5.84 -14.35 -8.17
C ASP A 16 5.60 -15.50 -9.17
N ASN A 17 4.35 -15.86 -9.45
CA ASN A 17 4.01 -16.90 -10.42
C ASN A 17 3.95 -16.32 -11.85
N PRO A 18 4.83 -16.72 -12.78
CA PRO A 18 4.78 -16.21 -14.16
C PRO A 18 3.46 -16.53 -14.89
N LYS A 19 2.75 -17.59 -14.47
CA LYS A 19 1.45 -17.95 -15.05
C LYS A 19 0.35 -16.96 -14.68
N TYR A 20 0.46 -16.32 -13.51
CA TYR A 20 -0.47 -15.29 -13.08
C TYR A 20 -0.41 -14.10 -14.05
N TRP A 21 0.80 -13.56 -14.30
CA TRP A 21 0.99 -12.47 -15.26
C TRP A 21 0.62 -12.85 -16.69
N ALA A 22 0.96 -14.06 -17.14
CA ALA A 22 0.56 -14.53 -18.46
C ALA A 22 -0.98 -14.59 -18.63
N ALA A 23 -1.70 -14.95 -17.56
CA ALA A 23 -3.16 -14.98 -17.56
C ALA A 23 -3.77 -13.57 -17.53
N GLN A 24 -3.25 -12.69 -16.67
CA GLN A 24 -3.68 -11.29 -16.57
C GLN A 24 -3.47 -10.54 -17.91
N TYR A 25 -2.30 -10.66 -18.53
CA TYR A 25 -2.00 -10.01 -19.81
C TYR A 25 -2.68 -10.68 -21.00
N GLY A 26 -3.02 -11.96 -20.89
CA GLY A 26 -3.74 -12.70 -21.92
C GLY A 26 -5.22 -12.32 -22.04
N ASP A 27 -5.83 -11.87 -20.93
CA ASP A 27 -7.20 -11.36 -20.90
C ASP A 27 -7.30 -10.17 -19.93
N PRO A 28 -6.78 -8.99 -20.32
CA PRO A 28 -6.63 -7.84 -19.43
C PRO A 28 -7.96 -7.12 -19.15
N THR A 29 -9.08 -7.64 -19.66
CA THR A 29 -10.44 -7.09 -19.43
C THR A 29 -11.29 -7.99 -18.54
N LYS A 30 -10.80 -9.19 -18.20
CA LYS A 30 -11.49 -10.12 -17.33
C LYS A 30 -11.53 -9.59 -15.90
N GLU A 31 -12.69 -9.74 -15.26
CA GLU A 31 -12.81 -9.64 -13.80
C GLU A 31 -12.39 -10.97 -13.20
N TRP A 32 -11.24 -10.99 -12.53
CA TRP A 32 -10.76 -12.14 -11.78
C TRP A 32 -11.33 -12.09 -10.37
N THR A 33 -11.85 -13.20 -9.86
CA THR A 33 -12.25 -13.32 -8.46
C THR A 33 -11.04 -13.61 -7.56
N ASP A 34 -11.11 -13.26 -6.27
CA ASP A 34 -10.06 -13.58 -5.29
C ASP A 34 -9.70 -15.07 -5.30
N THR A 35 -10.69 -15.95 -5.45
CA THR A 35 -10.47 -17.41 -5.53
C THR A 35 -9.72 -17.82 -6.79
N GLU A 36 -10.02 -17.23 -7.96
CA GLU A 36 -9.28 -17.53 -9.20
C GLU A 36 -7.83 -17.03 -9.12
N VAL A 37 -7.59 -15.87 -8.49
CA VAL A 37 -6.23 -15.37 -8.28
C VAL A 37 -5.47 -16.28 -7.30
N LEU A 38 -6.14 -16.76 -6.25
CA LEU A 38 -5.56 -17.68 -5.27
C LEU A 38 -5.07 -18.99 -5.90
N GLU A 39 -5.68 -19.46 -7.00
CA GLU A 39 -5.23 -20.67 -7.72
C GLU A 39 -3.76 -20.59 -8.17
N PHE A 40 -3.23 -19.38 -8.39
CA PHE A 40 -1.82 -19.19 -8.76
C PHE A 40 -0.84 -19.35 -7.59
N ALA A 41 -1.31 -19.31 -6.34
CA ALA A 41 -0.48 -19.59 -5.17
C ALA A 41 -0.59 -21.05 -4.71
N LEU A 42 -1.61 -21.80 -5.14
CA LEU A 42 -1.78 -23.20 -4.77
C LEU A 42 -0.64 -24.07 -5.31
N ASP A 43 -0.30 -25.09 -4.51
CA ASP A 43 0.79 -26.05 -4.78
C ASP A 43 2.18 -25.44 -5.03
N GLN A 44 2.36 -24.15 -4.72
CA GLN A 44 3.67 -23.52 -4.69
C GLN A 44 4.36 -23.77 -3.34
N PRO A 45 5.70 -23.90 -3.31
CA PRO A 45 6.42 -24.04 -2.06
C PRO A 45 6.29 -22.76 -1.22
N ALA A 46 6.07 -22.92 0.08
CA ALA A 46 6.22 -21.82 1.02
C ALA A 46 7.67 -21.29 0.98
N TYR A 47 7.84 -19.98 1.18
CA TYR A 47 9.18 -19.37 1.26
C TYR A 47 9.95 -19.84 2.49
N PHE A 48 9.24 -20.04 3.61
CA PHE A 48 9.78 -20.45 4.90
C PHE A 48 8.66 -20.96 5.82
N GLU A 49 9.04 -21.53 6.97
CA GLU A 49 8.08 -21.95 8.00
C GLU A 49 7.38 -20.74 8.65
N PRO A 50 6.08 -20.81 8.98
CA PRO A 50 5.35 -19.66 9.53
C PRO A 50 6.03 -19.03 10.75
N GLY A 51 6.31 -17.72 10.65
CA GLY A 51 6.95 -16.92 11.69
C GLY A 51 8.48 -17.02 11.74
N SER A 52 9.12 -17.81 10.87
CA SER A 52 10.58 -17.95 10.84
C SER A 52 11.30 -16.95 9.93
N GLY A 53 10.54 -16.16 9.16
CA GLY A 53 11.07 -15.16 8.24
C GLY A 53 10.04 -14.10 7.84
N TYR A 54 10.43 -13.30 6.85
CA TYR A 54 9.61 -12.26 6.25
C TYR A 54 9.71 -12.35 4.72
N ALA A 55 8.56 -12.33 4.05
CA ALA A 55 8.44 -12.17 2.59
C ALA A 55 7.06 -11.58 2.30
N TYR A 56 7.05 -10.41 1.66
CA TYR A 56 5.80 -9.77 1.21
C TYR A 56 5.03 -10.71 0.28
N SER A 57 3.72 -10.83 0.51
CA SER A 57 2.87 -11.75 -0.23
C SER A 57 1.46 -11.19 -0.36
N ASN A 58 1.04 -10.89 -1.59
CA ASN A 58 -0.33 -10.48 -1.89
C ASN A 58 -1.34 -11.58 -1.52
N THR A 59 -0.90 -12.85 -1.59
CA THR A 59 -1.70 -14.02 -1.17
C THR A 59 -2.13 -13.95 0.28
N ASP A 60 -1.33 -13.33 1.16
CA ASP A 60 -1.73 -13.12 2.55
C ASP A 60 -2.99 -12.26 2.65
N TYR A 61 -3.07 -11.21 1.83
CA TYR A 61 -4.20 -10.29 1.83
C TYR A 61 -5.41 -10.85 1.08
N LEU A 62 -5.22 -11.59 -0.02
CA LEU A 62 -6.27 -12.39 -0.65
C LEU A 62 -6.95 -13.33 0.36
N LEU A 63 -6.15 -14.11 1.11
CA LEU A 63 -6.67 -15.06 2.09
C LEU A 63 -7.35 -14.38 3.27
N THR A 64 -6.81 -13.27 3.76
CA THR A 64 -7.46 -12.52 4.85
C THR A 64 -8.77 -11.86 4.41
N GLY A 65 -8.87 -11.38 3.18
CA GLY A 65 -10.13 -10.90 2.57
C GLY A 65 -11.18 -12.00 2.51
N LEU A 66 -10.82 -13.19 2.01
CA LEU A 66 -11.73 -14.35 1.97
C LEU A 66 -12.18 -14.81 3.37
N ILE A 67 -11.28 -14.80 4.35
CA ILE A 67 -11.64 -15.09 5.75
C ILE A 67 -12.61 -14.03 6.28
N LEU A 68 -12.37 -12.75 5.98
CA LEU A 68 -13.20 -11.65 6.41
C LEU A 68 -14.62 -11.77 5.82
N ASP A 69 -14.73 -12.05 4.53
CA ASP A 69 -16.00 -12.32 3.83
C ASP A 69 -16.78 -13.47 4.49
N GLN A 70 -16.10 -14.58 4.79
CA GLN A 70 -16.69 -15.75 5.43
C GLN A 70 -17.24 -15.43 6.83
N VAL A 71 -16.54 -14.59 7.60
CA VAL A 71 -16.95 -14.18 8.95
C VAL A 71 -18.11 -13.18 8.90
N LEU A 72 -18.10 -12.26 7.94
CA LEU A 72 -19.13 -11.23 7.78
C LEU A 72 -20.41 -11.78 7.15
N GLY A 73 -20.31 -12.80 6.30
CA GLY A 73 -21.42 -13.35 5.53
C GLY A 73 -21.74 -12.57 4.25
N HIS A 74 -20.94 -11.56 3.92
CA HIS A 74 -20.99 -10.76 2.69
C HIS A 74 -19.58 -10.20 2.40
N HIS A 75 -19.39 -9.64 1.21
CA HIS A 75 -18.08 -9.11 0.79
C HIS A 75 -17.64 -7.93 1.66
N HIS A 76 -16.40 -7.96 2.14
CA HIS A 76 -15.84 -6.99 3.09
C HIS A 76 -15.86 -5.53 2.61
N SER A 77 -15.98 -5.28 1.30
CA SER A 77 -16.17 -3.92 0.74
C SER A 77 -17.36 -3.18 1.37
N VAL A 78 -18.42 -3.90 1.79
CA VAL A 78 -19.59 -3.31 2.47
C VAL A 78 -19.19 -2.73 3.84
N ASP A 79 -18.37 -3.44 4.61
CA ASP A 79 -17.88 -2.95 5.91
C ASP A 79 -16.78 -1.91 5.74
N VAL A 80 -15.92 -2.03 4.73
CA VAL A 80 -14.94 -0.97 4.39
C VAL A 80 -15.67 0.34 4.11
N ARG A 81 -16.71 0.34 3.27
CA ARG A 81 -17.53 1.53 2.99
C ARG A 81 -18.18 2.09 4.26
N SER A 82 -18.94 1.26 4.97
CA SER A 82 -19.80 1.73 6.07
C SER A 82 -19.08 2.02 7.39
N ARG A 83 -17.93 1.38 7.63
CA ARG A 83 -17.17 1.53 8.88
C ARG A 83 -15.93 2.40 8.76
N ILE A 84 -15.41 2.59 7.55
CA ILE A 84 -14.16 3.34 7.32
C ILE A 84 -14.42 4.53 6.40
N LEU A 85 -14.86 4.28 5.16
CA LEU A 85 -14.90 5.34 4.14
C LEU A 85 -15.96 6.41 4.43
N GLU A 86 -17.19 6.02 4.77
CA GLU A 86 -18.27 6.96 5.07
C GLU A 86 -18.03 7.74 6.37
N PRO A 87 -17.64 7.12 7.52
CA PRO A 87 -17.38 7.86 8.75
C PRO A 87 -16.23 8.87 8.63
N LEU A 88 -15.23 8.57 7.81
CA LEU A 88 -14.08 9.44 7.57
C LEU A 88 -14.32 10.45 6.42
N GLY A 89 -15.47 10.40 5.74
CA GLY A 89 -15.80 11.31 4.65
C GLY A 89 -14.96 11.10 3.37
N LEU A 90 -14.40 9.90 3.17
CA LEU A 90 -13.53 9.53 2.04
C LEU A 90 -14.35 9.26 0.77
N SER A 91 -14.97 10.32 0.26
CA SER A 91 -15.96 10.26 -0.84
C SER A 91 -15.36 9.96 -2.21
N SER A 92 -14.04 10.10 -2.38
CA SER A 92 -13.32 9.77 -3.62
C SER A 92 -12.60 8.43 -3.53
N THR A 93 -12.91 7.63 -2.50
CA THR A 93 -12.34 6.31 -2.28
C THR A 93 -13.43 5.24 -2.45
N PHE A 94 -13.14 4.18 -3.20
CA PHE A 94 -14.08 3.08 -3.43
C PHE A 94 -13.38 1.78 -3.79
N TYR A 95 -14.08 0.68 -3.56
CA TYR A 95 -13.61 -0.66 -3.88
C TYR A 95 -13.95 -1.01 -5.33
N GLU A 96 -12.91 -1.12 -6.17
CA GLU A 96 -13.05 -1.39 -7.59
C GLU A 96 -13.78 -2.71 -7.82
N GLN A 97 -14.66 -2.76 -8.83
CA GLN A 97 -15.49 -3.92 -9.20
C GLN A 97 -16.54 -4.35 -8.16
N LYS A 98 -16.53 -3.80 -6.94
CA LYS A 98 -17.53 -4.09 -5.89
C LYS A 98 -18.51 -2.94 -5.67
N GLU A 99 -18.13 -1.74 -6.07
CA GLU A 99 -18.94 -0.54 -5.95
C GLU A 99 -19.17 0.12 -7.31
N PRO A 100 -20.34 0.75 -7.53
CA PRO A 100 -20.59 1.51 -8.75
C PRO A 100 -19.76 2.79 -8.76
N PHE A 101 -19.08 3.06 -9.86
CA PHE A 101 -18.33 4.29 -10.07
C PHE A 101 -18.40 4.73 -11.54
N ASP A 102 -18.16 6.03 -11.77
CA ASP A 102 -17.95 6.58 -13.10
C ASP A 102 -16.47 6.42 -13.47
N ARG A 103 -16.19 5.65 -14.54
CA ARG A 103 -14.81 5.38 -14.98
C ARG A 103 -14.09 6.65 -15.41
N GLU A 104 -14.80 7.67 -15.88
CA GLU A 104 -14.22 8.95 -16.29
C GLU A 104 -13.61 9.74 -15.11
N MET A 105 -13.85 9.31 -13.87
CA MET A 105 -13.17 9.85 -12.70
C MET A 105 -11.73 9.31 -12.54
N LEU A 106 -11.38 8.21 -13.19
CA LEU A 106 -10.05 7.63 -13.12
C LEU A 106 -9.09 8.40 -14.02
N SER A 107 -7.89 8.68 -13.52
CA SER A 107 -6.77 9.07 -14.39
C SER A 107 -6.42 7.93 -15.34
N HIS A 108 -5.89 8.24 -16.52
CA HIS A 108 -5.17 7.25 -17.33
C HIS A 108 -3.89 6.83 -16.60
N GLY A 109 -3.61 5.54 -16.53
CA GLY A 109 -2.36 4.97 -16.03
C GLY A 109 -1.48 4.53 -17.19
N TYR A 110 -0.17 4.52 -17.00
CA TYR A 110 0.79 4.18 -18.06
C TYR A 110 1.78 3.11 -17.60
N PHE A 111 1.96 2.06 -18.38
CA PHE A 111 2.87 0.95 -18.07
C PHE A 111 3.48 0.40 -19.35
N ASP A 112 4.75 0.03 -19.33
CA ASP A 112 5.45 -0.61 -20.46
C ASP A 112 5.30 -2.13 -20.35
N PHE A 113 4.28 -2.68 -21.00
CA PHE A 113 3.98 -4.12 -20.96
C PHE A 113 5.01 -4.97 -21.71
N HIS A 114 5.75 -4.36 -22.62
CA HIS A 114 6.66 -5.06 -23.53
C HIS A 114 8.13 -4.92 -23.16
N GLY A 115 8.45 -4.04 -22.21
CA GLY A 115 9.81 -3.70 -21.82
C GLY A 115 10.60 -3.03 -22.93
N ASP A 116 9.94 -2.35 -23.86
CA ASP A 116 10.57 -1.71 -25.03
C ASP A 116 10.81 -0.19 -24.84
N GLY A 117 10.48 0.33 -23.66
CA GLY A 117 10.60 1.72 -23.26
C GLY A 117 9.40 2.59 -23.67
N ILE A 118 8.34 2.00 -24.22
CA ILE A 118 7.13 2.70 -24.64
C ILE A 118 6.00 2.36 -23.68
N ALA A 119 5.55 3.33 -22.90
CA ALA A 119 4.42 3.11 -22.00
C ALA A 119 3.10 3.07 -22.78
N GLU A 120 2.29 2.05 -22.54
CA GLU A 120 0.94 1.92 -23.06
C GLU A 120 -0.11 2.37 -22.03
N ASP A 121 -1.29 2.71 -22.55
CA ASP A 121 -2.41 3.14 -21.72
C ASP A 121 -3.06 1.95 -21.01
N TYR A 122 -2.98 1.98 -19.68
CA TYR A 122 -3.60 1.02 -18.78
C TYR A 122 -5.11 1.27 -18.62
N TYR A 123 -5.62 2.42 -19.05
CA TYR A 123 -7.02 2.79 -18.86
C TYR A 123 -7.96 1.78 -19.52
N GLY A 124 -8.88 1.22 -18.71
CA GLY A 124 -9.82 0.20 -19.19
C GLY A 124 -9.44 -1.23 -18.83
N LEU A 125 -8.18 -1.47 -18.45
CA LEU A 125 -7.69 -2.79 -18.06
C LEU A 125 -8.09 -3.12 -16.61
N ARG A 126 -8.02 -4.41 -16.28
CA ARG A 126 -8.44 -5.03 -15.01
C ARG A 126 -7.38 -5.98 -14.46
N ILE A 127 -6.12 -5.59 -14.60
CA ILE A 127 -4.96 -6.34 -14.12
C ILE A 127 -4.71 -5.98 -12.65
N GLU A 128 -4.70 -6.96 -11.76
CA GLU A 128 -4.53 -6.72 -10.29
C GLU A 128 -5.59 -5.80 -9.67
N THR A 129 -6.77 -5.67 -10.27
CA THR A 129 -7.84 -4.77 -9.78
C THR A 129 -8.91 -5.52 -9.00
N GLY A 130 -9.41 -4.90 -7.93
CA GLY A 130 -10.63 -5.36 -7.23
C GLY A 130 -10.43 -6.54 -6.26
N HIS A 131 -9.19 -6.87 -5.92
CA HIS A 131 -8.85 -7.93 -4.96
C HIS A 131 -8.48 -7.37 -3.58
N ALA A 132 -8.54 -8.19 -2.51
CA ALA A 132 -8.36 -7.73 -1.13
C ALA A 132 -6.98 -7.09 -0.82
N GLU A 133 -5.95 -7.41 -1.60
CA GLU A 133 -4.58 -6.90 -1.51
C GLU A 133 -4.38 -5.51 -2.12
N GLY A 134 -5.27 -5.07 -3.02
CA GLY A 134 -5.02 -3.87 -3.83
C GLY A 134 -6.25 -3.25 -4.50
N GLY A 135 -7.46 -3.66 -4.14
CA GLY A 135 -8.69 -3.35 -4.87
C GLY A 135 -9.32 -1.99 -4.60
N LEU A 136 -8.69 -1.12 -3.81
CA LEU A 136 -9.19 0.22 -3.52
C LEU A 136 -8.64 1.26 -4.50
N VAL A 137 -9.54 2.09 -5.03
CA VAL A 137 -9.21 3.32 -5.75
C VAL A 137 -9.36 4.48 -4.78
N SER A 138 -8.45 5.45 -4.84
CA SER A 138 -8.48 6.63 -3.98
C SER A 138 -7.82 7.85 -4.64
N THR A 139 -7.77 8.97 -3.93
CA THR A 139 -7.01 10.17 -4.28
C THR A 139 -5.93 10.42 -3.23
N ALA A 140 -4.87 11.17 -3.56
CA ALA A 140 -3.87 11.56 -2.57
C ALA A 140 -4.49 12.28 -1.35
N GLY A 141 -5.56 13.07 -1.55
CA GLY A 141 -6.26 13.75 -0.46
C GLY A 141 -6.97 12.78 0.50
N ASP A 142 -7.70 11.81 -0.03
CA ASP A 142 -8.37 10.79 0.79
C ASP A 142 -7.37 9.85 1.47
N LEU A 143 -6.28 9.46 0.80
CA LEU A 143 -5.19 8.69 1.40
C LEU A 143 -4.55 9.45 2.58
N ALA A 144 -4.29 10.74 2.41
CA ALA A 144 -3.78 11.59 3.50
C ALA A 144 -4.78 11.66 4.66
N ALA A 145 -6.06 11.87 4.38
CA ALA A 145 -7.10 11.92 5.40
C ALA A 145 -7.21 10.59 6.17
N PHE A 146 -7.15 9.46 5.46
CA PHE A 146 -7.19 8.13 6.06
C PHE A 146 -6.01 7.89 7.02
N ILE A 147 -4.77 8.09 6.57
CA ILE A 147 -3.60 7.81 7.42
C ILE A 147 -3.52 8.80 8.59
N THR A 148 -3.91 10.06 8.40
CA THR A 148 -4.04 11.02 9.50
C THR A 148 -5.10 10.58 10.51
N ALA A 149 -6.28 10.14 10.07
CA ALA A 149 -7.34 9.67 10.97
C ALA A 149 -6.90 8.42 11.74
N LEU A 150 -6.25 7.47 11.07
CA LEU A 150 -5.68 6.26 11.65
C LEU A 150 -4.66 6.60 12.75
N ALA A 151 -3.74 7.52 12.48
CA ALA A 151 -2.66 7.85 13.41
C ALA A 151 -3.10 8.79 14.55
N THR A 152 -3.91 9.80 14.24
CA THR A 152 -4.38 10.81 15.22
C THR A 152 -5.61 10.36 15.99
N GLN A 153 -6.19 9.21 15.60
CA GLN A 153 -7.30 8.56 16.31
C GLN A 153 -8.57 9.40 16.34
N ARG A 154 -8.74 10.29 15.36
CA ARG A 154 -10.00 11.03 15.16
C ARG A 154 -11.01 10.08 14.54
N ASP A 155 -12.24 10.08 15.09
CA ASP A 155 -13.42 9.44 14.49
C ASP A 155 -13.51 7.89 14.51
N PHE A 156 -12.72 7.20 15.35
CA PHE A 156 -12.88 5.75 15.57
C PHE A 156 -14.02 5.41 16.56
N PRO A 157 -14.91 4.42 16.29
CA PRO A 157 -16.16 4.22 17.04
C PRO A 157 -16.05 3.80 18.52
N SER A 158 -14.94 3.22 18.98
CA SER A 158 -14.77 2.86 20.41
C SER A 158 -13.32 2.94 20.90
N THR A 159 -13.12 3.57 22.06
CA THR A 159 -11.80 3.86 22.63
C THR A 159 -10.99 2.61 23.00
N GLU A 160 -11.64 1.56 23.53
CA GLU A 160 -10.98 0.32 23.97
C GLU A 160 -10.54 -0.56 22.80
N TYR A 161 -11.43 -0.81 21.84
CA TYR A 161 -11.07 -1.55 20.62
C TYR A 161 -9.98 -0.81 19.85
N ARG A 162 -10.04 0.52 19.81
CA ARG A 162 -9.02 1.37 19.22
C ARG A 162 -7.66 1.20 19.88
N GLU A 163 -7.56 1.22 21.21
CA GLU A 163 -6.27 1.03 21.89
C GLU A 163 -5.67 -0.33 21.60
N GLN A 164 -6.48 -1.39 21.65
CA GLN A 164 -6.04 -2.74 21.28
C GLN A 164 -5.62 -2.80 19.81
N PHE A 165 -6.43 -2.26 18.91
CA PHE A 165 -6.14 -2.20 17.48
C PHE A 165 -4.82 -1.47 17.20
N MET A 166 -4.58 -0.32 17.82
CA MET A 166 -3.34 0.44 17.64
C MET A 166 -2.13 -0.27 18.24
N GLN A 167 -2.27 -0.93 19.40
CA GLN A 167 -1.20 -1.76 19.97
C GLN A 167 -0.79 -2.87 18.99
N GLU A 168 -1.77 -3.48 18.33
CA GLU A 168 -1.51 -4.53 17.36
C GLU A 168 -0.95 -3.99 16.04
N LEU A 169 -1.52 -2.91 15.52
CA LEU A 169 -1.09 -2.23 14.29
C LEU A 169 0.37 -1.80 14.38
N LEU A 170 0.79 -1.28 15.54
CA LEU A 170 2.15 -0.81 15.82
C LEU A 170 3.06 -1.90 16.39
N THR A 171 2.66 -3.17 16.33
CA THR A 171 3.57 -4.30 16.61
C THR A 171 4.50 -4.50 15.40
N ILE A 172 5.41 -3.55 15.19
CA ILE A 172 6.34 -3.54 14.08
C ILE A 172 7.43 -4.61 14.28
N GLN A 173 7.71 -5.35 13.22
CA GLN A 173 8.82 -6.27 13.10
C GLN A 173 9.81 -5.75 12.06
N PRO A 174 11.13 -5.88 12.28
CA PRO A 174 12.12 -5.56 11.26
C PRO A 174 11.91 -6.39 10.00
N VAL A 175 12.08 -5.77 8.84
CA VAL A 175 12.05 -6.47 7.55
C VAL A 175 13.47 -6.68 7.03
N THR A 176 13.67 -7.75 6.25
CA THR A 176 14.96 -8.09 5.62
C THR A 176 15.02 -7.68 4.14
N SER A 177 13.88 -7.28 3.59
CA SER A 177 13.71 -6.79 2.22
C SER A 177 12.47 -5.90 2.20
N GLY A 178 12.35 -5.02 1.20
CA GLY A 178 11.25 -4.08 1.11
C GLY A 178 11.60 -2.93 0.18
N GLU A 179 10.72 -1.94 0.17
CA GLU A 179 10.88 -0.73 -0.61
C GLU A 179 11.98 0.18 -0.05
N PRO A 180 12.50 1.12 -0.84
CA PRO A 180 13.42 2.13 -0.35
C PRO A 180 12.89 2.84 0.91
N GLY A 181 13.68 2.80 1.98
CA GLY A 181 13.33 3.40 3.27
C GLY A 181 12.45 2.53 4.17
N GLN A 182 11.88 1.42 3.69
CA GLN A 182 11.11 0.51 4.54
C GLN A 182 12.04 -0.25 5.49
N VAL A 183 11.80 -0.10 6.79
CA VAL A 183 12.60 -0.73 7.86
C VAL A 183 11.81 -1.70 8.72
N GLY A 184 10.47 -1.66 8.64
CA GLY A 184 9.62 -2.55 9.40
C GLY A 184 8.24 -2.78 8.79
N THR A 185 7.55 -3.79 9.33
CA THR A 185 6.17 -4.15 8.98
C THR A 185 5.36 -4.43 10.24
N GLY A 186 4.13 -3.95 10.30
CA GLY A 186 3.08 -4.37 11.20
C GLY A 186 1.90 -4.97 10.41
N PRO A 187 0.76 -5.23 11.06
CA PRO A 187 -0.48 -5.67 10.42
C PRO A 187 -1.04 -4.63 9.42
N GLY A 188 -0.67 -4.71 8.14
CA GLY A 188 -1.15 -3.79 7.10
C GLY A 188 -0.56 -2.39 7.14
N ILE A 189 0.58 -2.23 7.80
CA ILE A 189 1.31 -0.97 7.88
C ILE A 189 2.80 -1.24 7.78
N ALA A 190 3.52 -0.40 7.05
CA ALA A 190 4.96 -0.38 6.98
C ALA A 190 5.51 0.76 7.85
N GLU A 191 6.70 0.54 8.41
CA GLU A 191 7.52 1.58 9.00
C GLU A 191 8.60 1.99 8.00
N TYR A 192 8.64 3.28 7.69
CA TYR A 192 9.64 3.91 6.82
C TYR A 192 10.56 4.81 7.64
N ASP A 193 11.86 4.76 7.36
CA ASP A 193 12.85 5.70 7.88
C ASP A 193 13.62 6.35 6.73
N TYR A 194 13.40 7.65 6.56
CA TYR A 194 14.09 8.49 5.58
C TYR A 194 15.12 9.43 6.23
N GLY A 195 15.52 9.18 7.49
CA GLY A 195 16.48 9.99 8.23
C GLY A 195 15.89 11.13 9.06
N TYR A 196 14.55 11.19 9.18
CA TYR A 196 13.83 12.24 9.92
C TYR A 196 12.94 11.69 11.03
N GLY A 197 13.17 10.43 11.44
CA GLY A 197 12.33 9.70 12.38
C GLY A 197 11.31 8.79 11.67
N PRO A 198 10.65 7.89 12.44
CA PRO A 198 9.80 6.86 11.87
C PRO A 198 8.53 7.46 11.26
N GLY A 199 8.22 7.02 10.05
CA GLY A 199 6.96 7.22 9.36
C GLY A 199 6.17 5.92 9.28
N TYR A 200 4.87 5.99 9.52
CA TYR A 200 3.98 4.82 9.47
C TYR A 200 2.97 4.99 8.34
N GLY A 201 2.82 3.98 7.50
CA GLY A 201 1.92 4.06 6.35
C GLY A 201 2.02 2.85 5.44
N HIS A 202 1.76 3.02 4.15
CA HIS A 202 1.92 1.95 3.17
C HIS A 202 2.06 2.55 1.77
N SER A 203 2.76 1.86 0.89
CA SER A 203 2.79 2.11 -0.53
C SER A 203 1.71 1.33 -1.28
N GLY A 204 1.61 1.54 -2.59
CA GLY A 204 0.86 0.68 -3.47
C GLY A 204 1.50 0.67 -4.85
N GLY A 205 1.42 -0.46 -5.54
CA GLY A 205 1.94 -0.62 -6.88
C GLY A 205 1.14 -1.64 -7.64
N ILE A 206 0.53 -1.21 -8.74
CA ILE A 206 -0.06 -2.06 -9.77
C ILE A 206 0.40 -1.52 -11.13
N PRO A 207 0.30 -2.30 -12.22
CA PRO A 207 0.59 -1.76 -13.54
C PRO A 207 -0.19 -0.45 -13.78
N GLY A 208 0.52 0.61 -14.17
CA GLY A 208 -0.04 1.91 -14.46
C GLY A 208 -0.16 2.87 -13.28
N TYR A 209 0.00 2.42 -12.03
CA TYR A 209 -0.18 3.27 -10.85
C TYR A 209 0.76 2.92 -9.69
N VAL A 210 1.34 3.94 -9.08
CA VAL A 210 2.08 3.84 -7.81
C VAL A 210 1.47 4.84 -6.82
N SER A 211 1.42 4.47 -5.54
CA SER A 211 0.98 5.35 -4.47
C SER A 211 1.82 5.19 -3.21
N LEU A 212 1.74 6.20 -2.35
CA LEU A 212 2.32 6.20 -1.01
C LEU A 212 1.46 7.05 -0.09
N MET A 213 1.23 6.56 1.12
CA MET A 213 0.74 7.37 2.23
C MET A 213 1.58 7.08 3.47
N VAL A 214 2.06 8.10 4.15
CA VAL A 214 2.89 7.98 5.36
C VAL A 214 2.55 9.11 6.32
N TYR A 215 2.40 8.77 7.60
CA TYR A 215 2.31 9.72 8.71
C TYR A 215 3.58 9.69 9.54
N PHE A 216 4.16 10.86 9.78
CA PHE A 216 5.38 11.04 10.56
C PHE A 216 5.04 11.64 11.93
N ALA A 217 4.95 10.76 12.92
CA ALA A 217 4.46 11.11 14.25
C ALA A 217 5.31 12.14 14.99
N ALA A 218 6.63 12.17 14.72
CA ALA A 218 7.53 13.13 15.33
C ALA A 218 7.21 14.59 14.95
N HIS A 219 6.54 14.79 13.80
CA HIS A 219 6.33 16.11 13.19
C HIS A 219 4.86 16.47 13.02
N ASP A 220 3.94 15.53 13.29
CA ASP A 220 2.50 15.66 13.01
C ASP A 220 2.24 16.02 11.53
N VAL A 221 2.95 15.34 10.63
CA VAL A 221 2.89 15.56 9.18
C VAL A 221 2.46 14.28 8.47
N THR A 222 1.53 14.42 7.52
CA THR A 222 1.16 13.37 6.58
C THR A 222 1.67 13.71 5.18
N PHE A 223 2.20 12.69 4.51
CA PHE A 223 2.54 12.73 3.09
C PHE A 223 1.72 11.69 2.35
N ALA A 224 1.06 12.08 1.26
CA ALA A 224 0.41 11.16 0.35
C ALA A 224 0.68 11.56 -1.10
N MET A 225 0.99 10.58 -1.94
CA MET A 225 1.36 10.78 -3.34
C MET A 225 0.79 9.65 -4.19
N THR A 226 0.34 10.00 -5.39
CA THR A 226 -0.13 9.07 -6.42
C THR A 226 0.54 9.42 -7.74
N TRP A 227 0.99 8.42 -8.48
CA TRP A 227 1.63 8.56 -9.78
C TRP A 227 0.96 7.58 -10.75
N ASN A 228 0.53 8.09 -11.89
CA ASN A 228 -0.17 7.34 -12.94
C ASN A 228 0.79 6.71 -13.98
N GLY A 229 1.83 6.05 -13.50
CA GLY A 229 2.95 5.56 -14.29
C GLY A 229 3.75 4.61 -13.42
N PHE A 230 4.11 3.45 -13.97
CA PHE A 230 4.82 2.43 -13.21
C PHE A 230 6.01 1.90 -14.02
N ASP A 231 7.22 2.17 -13.53
CA ASP A 231 8.51 1.74 -14.10
C ASP A 231 9.20 0.67 -13.23
N GLY A 232 8.42 -0.06 -12.42
CA GLY A 232 8.95 -0.84 -11.29
C GLY A 232 8.95 -0.05 -9.98
N GLY A 233 8.47 1.19 -9.98
CA GLY A 233 8.43 2.07 -8.81
C GLY A 233 9.76 2.78 -8.53
N PHE A 234 10.80 2.55 -9.33
CA PHE A 234 12.15 3.07 -9.08
C PHE A 234 12.18 4.60 -9.08
N ALA A 235 11.62 5.26 -10.09
CA ALA A 235 11.57 6.71 -10.13
C ALA A 235 10.71 7.27 -8.98
N PHE A 236 9.56 6.64 -8.72
CA PHE A 236 8.64 7.05 -7.67
C PHE A 236 9.31 7.00 -6.29
N PHE A 237 9.79 5.83 -5.86
CA PHE A 237 10.41 5.63 -4.55
C PHE A 237 11.75 6.36 -4.43
N GLY A 238 12.49 6.53 -5.53
CA GLY A 238 13.71 7.33 -5.55
C GLY A 238 13.48 8.81 -5.26
N MET A 239 12.31 9.35 -5.63
CA MET A 239 11.95 10.76 -5.38
C MET A 239 11.40 11.01 -3.96
N VAL A 240 10.83 9.99 -3.30
CA VAL A 240 10.17 10.13 -2.00
C VAL A 240 11.08 10.79 -0.93
N PRO A 241 12.34 10.34 -0.71
CA PRO A 241 13.21 10.97 0.29
C PRO A 241 13.50 12.44 -0.02
N ALA A 242 13.68 12.79 -1.29
CA ALA A 242 13.98 14.15 -1.72
C ALA A 242 12.76 15.08 -1.57
N LEU A 243 11.57 14.62 -1.96
CA LEU A 243 10.31 15.35 -1.76
C LEU A 243 10.03 15.55 -0.27
N TYR A 244 10.23 14.50 0.53
CA TYR A 244 10.03 14.57 1.96
C TYR A 244 11.01 15.52 2.64
N LYS A 245 12.30 15.48 2.28
CA LYS A 245 13.31 16.45 2.72
C LYS A 245 12.87 17.88 2.40
N ALA A 246 12.48 18.15 1.14
CA ALA A 246 12.04 19.48 0.73
C ALA A 246 10.83 19.97 1.53
N LEU A 247 9.83 19.12 1.72
CA LEU A 247 8.64 19.43 2.52
C LEU A 247 8.98 19.70 3.98
N ILE A 248 9.84 18.87 4.59
CA ILE A 248 10.33 19.03 5.95
C ILE A 248 11.08 20.35 6.11
N GLU A 249 12.03 20.64 5.21
CA GLU A 249 12.86 21.83 5.29
C GLU A 249 12.03 23.10 5.08
N GLU A 250 11.10 23.07 4.13
CA GLU A 250 10.18 24.18 3.86
C GLU A 250 9.18 24.39 5.01
N THR A 251 8.60 23.31 5.54
CA THR A 251 7.64 23.36 6.66
C THR A 251 8.33 23.80 7.95
N PHE A 252 9.51 23.29 8.26
CA PHE A 252 10.27 23.72 9.44
C PHE A 252 10.79 25.14 9.33
N SER A 253 11.21 25.57 8.13
CA SER A 253 11.56 26.96 7.86
C SER A 253 10.35 27.88 8.08
N ALA A 254 9.17 27.50 7.59
CA ALA A 254 7.92 28.24 7.79
C ALA A 254 7.44 28.28 9.25
N LEU A 255 7.73 27.23 10.04
CA LEU A 255 7.38 27.13 11.46
C LEU A 255 8.45 27.69 12.41
N GLY A 256 9.59 28.18 11.89
CA GLY A 256 10.69 28.71 12.70
C GLY A 256 11.40 27.67 13.56
N ILE A 257 11.27 26.39 13.24
CA ILE A 257 11.92 25.27 13.92
C ILE A 257 13.28 25.06 13.24
N ALA A 258 14.37 25.30 13.96
CA ALA A 258 15.72 25.14 13.42
C ALA A 258 15.98 23.66 13.09
N SER A 259 16.43 23.37 11.86
CA SER A 259 16.89 22.03 11.47
C SER A 259 18.08 21.63 12.33
N THR A 260 17.98 20.49 13.04
CA THR A 260 19.13 19.88 13.73
C THR A 260 19.97 19.00 12.82
N LEU A 261 19.65 18.96 11.53
CA LEU A 261 20.42 18.23 10.53
C LEU A 261 21.77 18.91 10.37
N ALA A 262 22.79 18.29 10.92
CA ALA A 262 24.16 18.63 10.55
C ALA A 262 24.31 18.38 9.05
N ASP A 263 24.82 19.39 8.35
CA ASP A 263 25.33 19.27 6.99
C ASP A 263 26.41 18.17 6.97
N ASP A 264 26.04 16.92 6.72
CA ASP A 264 27.00 15.92 6.26
C ASP A 264 27.07 16.00 4.73
N ALA A 265 27.54 17.16 4.27
CA ALA A 265 28.09 17.33 2.95
C ALA A 265 29.48 16.69 2.91
N SER A 266 29.54 15.36 2.95
CA SER A 266 30.70 14.61 2.50
C SER A 266 30.25 13.59 1.45
N GLY A 267 30.56 13.93 0.20
CA GLY A 267 30.14 13.17 -0.96
C GLY A 267 30.72 11.75 -0.98
N GLY A 268 29.92 10.86 -1.53
CA GLY A 268 30.33 9.54 -1.98
C GLY A 268 29.39 9.12 -3.09
N ASP A 269 29.80 9.35 -4.34
CA ASP A 269 29.18 8.74 -5.50
C ASP A 269 29.06 7.23 -5.27
N MET A 270 27.85 6.67 -5.39
CA MET A 270 27.68 5.27 -5.72
C MET A 270 26.66 5.13 -6.84
N TYR A 271 27.19 4.68 -7.98
CA TYR A 271 26.46 4.07 -9.09
C TYR A 271 25.75 2.80 -8.63
#